data_AF-A0A8H8XCK6-F1
#
_entry.id   AF-A0A8H8XCK6-F1
#
_cell.length_a   1.000
_cell.length_b   1.000
_cell.length_c   1.000
_cell.angle_alpha   90.00
_cell.angle_beta   90.00
_cell.angle_gamma   90.00
#
_symmetry.space_group_name_H-M   'P 1'
#
loop_
_entity.id
_entity.type
_entity.pdbx_description
1 polymer ?
#
loop_
_entity_poly.entity_id
_entity_poly.type
_entity_poly.pdbx_seq_one_letter_code
_entity_poly.pdbx_strand_id
1 'polypeptide(L)'
;MSELTCDKGSKVSSHLIDGLNINQGGSGRHRCVICAYTYGKEDGEKKQLDFEDENNIETCVHDKKAIKSRIKSIHENQAPTQGRHKCAICAYSFGYKAGLGGSENDFDEFSNTNEVDDNEIYGISTYGTSAEVITVFNRLNRGTYYVPKFQRDFVWKIPQSSSLIESLIMQLPIPAIFLAKDDGEKSYIIDGQQRLTSIKNFYNNEFALKDTIKAINGKKYSELDEKYKNRLDEYALQLIIVNQEKPDDNNDGIYKIFERINTAGTKLSPQEIRS
;
A
#
# COMPACT_ATOMS: atom_id res chain seq x y z
N MET A 1 -15.63 21.25 -12.33
CA MET A 1 -15.33 19.83 -12.05
C MET A 1 -14.94 19.17 -13.36
N SER A 2 -13.88 18.37 -13.40
CA SER A 2 -13.46 17.67 -14.61
C SER A 2 -14.41 16.51 -14.92
N GLU A 3 -14.91 16.45 -16.15
CA GLU A 3 -15.78 15.39 -16.65
C GLU A 3 -14.97 14.40 -17.50
N LEU A 4 -15.18 13.11 -17.29
CA LEU A 4 -14.59 12.02 -18.07
C LEU A 4 -15.62 11.51 -19.07
N THR A 5 -15.19 11.30 -20.31
CA THR A 5 -16.00 10.74 -21.39
C THR A 5 -15.33 9.46 -21.88
N CYS A 6 -16.10 8.38 -22.03
CA CYS A 6 -15.60 7.16 -22.65
C CYS A 6 -15.79 7.17 -24.19
N ASP A 7 -15.19 6.20 -24.88
CA ASP A 7 -15.27 6.05 -26.34
C ASP A 7 -16.70 5.79 -26.87
N LYS A 8 -17.65 5.44 -25.99
CA LYS A 8 -19.07 5.30 -26.31
C LYS A 8 -19.90 6.56 -25.99
N GLY A 9 -19.25 7.65 -25.61
CA GLY A 9 -19.89 8.94 -25.33
C GLY A 9 -20.58 9.05 -23.98
N SER A 10 -20.59 7.98 -23.16
CA SER A 10 -21.04 8.07 -21.76
C SER A 10 -20.12 8.99 -20.98
N LYS A 11 -20.70 9.72 -20.02
CA LYS A 11 -20.02 10.76 -19.24
C LYS A 11 -20.22 10.59 -17.75
N VAL A 12 -19.20 11.00 -16.99
CA VAL A 12 -19.21 10.94 -15.52
C VAL A 12 -18.22 11.94 -14.94
N SER A 13 -18.48 12.42 -13.72
CA SER A 13 -17.52 13.25 -12.99
C SER A 13 -16.25 12.46 -12.65
N SER A 14 -15.08 13.04 -12.88
CA SER A 14 -13.78 12.45 -12.53
C SER A 14 -13.68 12.05 -11.05
N HIS A 15 -14.16 12.92 -10.15
CA HIS A 15 -14.16 12.68 -8.70
C HIS A 15 -14.92 11.41 -8.31
N LEU A 16 -16.02 11.12 -9.03
CA LEU A 16 -16.82 9.92 -8.78
C LEU A 16 -16.05 8.65 -9.15
N ILE A 17 -15.25 8.69 -10.22
CA ILE A 17 -14.47 7.53 -10.69
C ILE A 17 -13.28 7.26 -9.78
N ASP A 18 -12.64 8.30 -9.26
CA ASP A 18 -11.51 8.19 -8.35
C ASP A 18 -11.92 7.50 -7.04
N GLY A 19 -13.10 7.82 -6.52
CA GLY A 19 -13.68 7.25 -5.30
C GLY A 19 -14.23 5.82 -5.41
N LEU A 20 -14.25 5.21 -6.60
CA LEU A 20 -14.75 3.83 -6.76
C LEU A 20 -13.78 2.79 -6.18
N ASN A 21 -14.36 1.75 -5.57
CA ASN A 21 -13.63 0.56 -5.13
C ASN A 21 -12.96 -0.17 -6.31
N ILE A 22 -11.81 -0.79 -6.04
CA ILE A 22 -11.03 -1.57 -7.03
C ILE A 22 -11.65 -2.95 -7.19
N ASN A 23 -11.71 -3.46 -8.42
CA ASN A 23 -12.20 -4.82 -8.68
C ASN A 23 -11.18 -5.87 -8.22
N GLN A 24 -11.53 -6.68 -7.23
CA GLN A 24 -10.67 -7.72 -6.64
C GLN A 24 -10.84 -9.11 -7.30
N GLY A 25 -11.61 -9.24 -8.38
CA GLY A 25 -11.87 -10.52 -9.08
C GLY A 25 -11.03 -10.77 -10.34
N GLY A 26 -10.66 -12.03 -10.58
CA GLY A 26 -9.83 -12.52 -11.72
C GLY A 26 -10.42 -12.33 -13.13
N SER A 27 -9.58 -12.54 -14.14
CA SER A 27 -9.72 -12.19 -15.57
C SER A 27 -11.15 -12.29 -16.14
N GLY A 28 -11.67 -11.17 -16.66
CA GLY A 28 -12.92 -11.12 -17.44
C GLY A 28 -13.97 -10.09 -16.99
N ARG A 29 -13.70 -9.23 -15.99
CA ARG A 29 -14.63 -8.18 -15.52
C ARG A 29 -14.13 -6.75 -15.74
N HIS A 30 -13.43 -6.51 -16.84
CA HIS A 30 -12.91 -5.18 -17.16
C HIS A 30 -13.95 -4.35 -17.91
N ARG A 31 -15.16 -4.14 -17.37
CA ARG A 31 -16.22 -3.41 -18.07
C ARG A 31 -16.10 -1.90 -17.88
N CYS A 32 -16.47 -1.11 -18.88
CA CYS A 32 -16.38 0.34 -18.84
C CYS A 32 -17.18 0.93 -17.67
N VAL A 33 -16.49 1.50 -16.68
CA VAL A 33 -17.11 2.08 -15.47
C VAL A 33 -17.96 3.31 -15.76
N ILE A 34 -17.59 4.06 -16.81
CA ILE A 34 -18.34 5.25 -17.22
C ILE A 34 -19.71 4.83 -17.77
N CYS A 35 -19.74 3.81 -18.64
CA CYS A 35 -21.00 3.24 -19.14
C CYS A 35 -21.82 2.58 -18.03
N ALA A 36 -21.17 1.90 -17.08
CA ALA A 36 -21.85 1.29 -15.95
C ALA A 36 -22.61 2.32 -15.13
N TYR A 37 -21.97 3.45 -14.81
CA TYR A 37 -22.61 4.56 -14.12
C TYR A 37 -23.80 5.12 -14.90
N THR A 38 -23.64 5.38 -16.20
CA THR A 38 -24.72 5.93 -17.03
C THR A 38 -25.92 4.98 -17.10
N TYR A 39 -25.72 3.68 -17.28
CA TYR A 39 -26.82 2.70 -17.26
C TYR A 39 -27.52 2.62 -15.92
N GLY A 40 -26.75 2.66 -14.82
CA GLY A 40 -27.34 2.77 -13.50
C GLY A 40 -28.28 3.97 -13.43
N LYS A 41 -27.80 5.15 -13.84
CA LYS A 41 -28.59 6.39 -13.81
C LYS A 41 -29.87 6.30 -14.62
N GLU A 42 -29.79 5.80 -15.84
CA GLU A 42 -30.98 5.60 -16.69
C GLU A 42 -32.01 4.66 -16.05
N ASP A 43 -31.55 3.58 -15.43
CA ASP A 43 -32.43 2.61 -14.77
C ASP A 43 -33.04 3.20 -13.49
N GLY A 44 -32.29 4.04 -12.78
CA GLY A 44 -32.75 4.80 -11.61
C GLY A 44 -33.86 5.78 -11.98
N GLU A 45 -33.67 6.55 -13.05
CA GLU A 45 -34.67 7.49 -13.57
C GLU A 45 -35.97 6.78 -13.95
N LYS A 46 -35.87 5.54 -14.45
CA LYS A 46 -37.01 4.69 -14.81
C LYS A 46 -37.58 3.91 -13.62
N LYS A 47 -36.94 3.95 -12.44
CA LYS A 47 -37.25 3.13 -11.25
C LYS A 47 -37.30 1.62 -11.57
N GLN A 48 -36.47 1.17 -12.50
CA GLN A 48 -36.44 -0.20 -13.01
C GLN A 48 -35.42 -1.08 -12.24
N LEU A 49 -35.54 -1.17 -10.91
CA LEU A 49 -34.88 -2.25 -10.15
C LEU A 49 -35.86 -2.93 -9.24
N ASP A 50 -36.07 -4.22 -9.51
CA ASP A 50 -36.60 -5.15 -8.53
C ASP A 50 -35.42 -5.90 -7.91
N PHE A 51 -35.06 -5.52 -6.68
CA PHE A 51 -33.97 -6.17 -5.94
C PHE A 51 -34.39 -7.52 -5.31
N GLU A 52 -35.65 -7.92 -5.46
CA GLU A 52 -36.20 -9.17 -4.94
C GLU A 52 -35.96 -10.35 -5.90
N ASP A 53 -35.74 -10.10 -7.21
CA ASP A 53 -35.35 -11.13 -8.17
C ASP A 53 -33.83 -11.37 -8.13
N GLU A 54 -33.40 -12.23 -7.21
CA GLU A 54 -32.01 -12.65 -7.05
C GLU A 54 -31.39 -13.25 -8.33
N ASN A 55 -32.19 -13.77 -9.27
CA ASN A 55 -31.68 -14.36 -10.51
C ASN A 55 -31.15 -13.32 -11.51
N ASN A 56 -31.64 -12.08 -11.41
CA ASN A 56 -31.30 -10.99 -12.32
C ASN A 56 -30.26 -10.02 -11.74
N ILE A 57 -29.78 -10.25 -10.52
CA ILE A 57 -28.86 -9.37 -9.82
C ILE A 57 -27.45 -9.98 -9.79
N GLU A 58 -26.45 -9.14 -10.01
CA GLU A 58 -25.05 -9.47 -9.75
C GLU A 58 -24.56 -8.63 -8.57
N THR A 59 -23.98 -9.29 -7.57
CA THR A 59 -23.38 -8.65 -6.39
C THR A 59 -21.86 -8.72 -6.50
N CYS A 60 -21.18 -7.59 -6.27
CA CYS A 60 -19.73 -7.57 -6.17
C CYS A 60 -19.26 -7.83 -4.74
N VAL A 61 -17.96 -8.06 -4.56
CA VAL A 61 -17.31 -8.27 -3.24
C VAL A 61 -17.42 -7.06 -2.28
N HIS A 62 -17.91 -5.92 -2.77
CA HIS A 62 -18.18 -4.70 -1.97
C HIS A 62 -19.67 -4.56 -1.62
N ASP A 63 -20.44 -5.65 -1.72
CA ASP A 63 -21.88 -5.74 -1.47
C ASP A 63 -22.74 -4.77 -2.28
N LYS A 64 -22.22 -4.25 -3.40
CA LYS A 64 -23.01 -3.46 -4.36
C LYS A 64 -23.69 -4.39 -5.36
N LYS A 65 -24.91 -4.02 -5.73
CA LYS A 65 -25.79 -4.78 -6.63
C LYS A 65 -25.97 -4.04 -7.95
N ALA A 66 -26.06 -4.80 -9.03
CA ALA A 66 -26.37 -4.29 -10.35
C ALA A 66 -27.18 -5.31 -11.16
N ILE A 67 -27.93 -4.85 -12.16
CA ILE A 67 -28.68 -5.75 -13.04
C ILE A 67 -27.68 -6.52 -13.90
N LYS A 68 -27.75 -7.84 -13.83
CA LYS A 68 -26.82 -8.75 -14.51
C LYS A 68 -26.85 -8.57 -16.03
N SER A 69 -28.01 -8.34 -16.62
CA SER A 69 -28.16 -8.08 -18.07
C SER A 69 -27.50 -6.76 -18.49
N ARG A 70 -27.72 -5.67 -17.73
CA ARG A 70 -27.10 -4.36 -17.95
C ARG A 70 -25.59 -4.42 -17.82
N ILE A 71 -25.11 -5.09 -16.78
CA ILE A 71 -23.68 -5.25 -16.57
C ILE A 71 -23.09 -6.07 -17.71
N LYS A 72 -23.75 -7.15 -18.18
CA LYS A 72 -23.27 -7.96 -19.31
C LYS A 72 -23.24 -7.24 -20.66
N SER A 73 -24.13 -6.27 -20.88
CA SER A 73 -24.16 -5.49 -22.13
C SER A 73 -23.09 -4.42 -22.21
N ILE A 74 -22.39 -4.11 -21.10
CA ILE A 74 -21.31 -3.13 -21.10
C ILE A 74 -20.06 -3.73 -21.73
N HIS A 75 -19.54 -3.05 -22.73
CA HIS A 75 -18.30 -3.40 -23.39
C HIS A 75 -17.10 -3.39 -22.43
N GLU A 76 -16.09 -4.20 -22.77
CA GLU A 76 -14.83 -4.20 -22.06
C GLU A 76 -14.09 -2.87 -22.26
N ASN A 77 -13.54 -2.33 -21.19
CA ASN A 77 -12.84 -1.06 -21.10
C ASN A 77 -11.60 -1.11 -22.00
N GLN A 78 -11.56 -0.28 -23.04
CA GLN A 78 -10.51 -0.30 -24.05
C GLN A 78 -9.30 0.56 -23.72
N ALA A 79 -9.38 1.38 -22.66
CA ALA A 79 -8.27 2.22 -22.22
C ALA A 79 -7.51 1.57 -21.05
N PRO A 80 -6.16 1.44 -21.13
CA PRO A 80 -5.36 0.98 -20.00
C PRO A 80 -5.36 2.07 -18.91
N THR A 81 -6.17 1.90 -17.87
CA THR A 81 -5.99 2.67 -16.65
C THR A 81 -4.71 2.18 -15.98
N GLN A 82 -3.71 3.06 -15.80
CA GLN A 82 -2.50 2.74 -15.04
C GLN A 82 -2.91 2.24 -13.65
N GLY A 83 -2.71 0.94 -13.40
CA GLY A 83 -2.94 0.31 -12.09
C GLY A 83 -4.40 0.06 -11.74
N ARG A 84 -4.87 -1.17 -12.05
CA ARG A 84 -6.06 -1.86 -11.50
C ARG A 84 -7.43 -1.29 -11.92
N HIS A 85 -8.31 -2.17 -12.39
CA HIS A 85 -9.63 -1.83 -12.94
C HIS A 85 -10.64 -1.50 -11.82
N LYS A 86 -11.34 -0.37 -11.91
CA LYS A 86 -12.41 0.04 -10.99
C LYS A 86 -13.65 -0.86 -11.13
N CYS A 87 -14.41 -1.04 -10.05
CA CYS A 87 -15.56 -1.95 -10.02
C CYS A 87 -16.78 -1.37 -10.79
N ALA A 88 -17.15 -1.99 -11.91
CA ALA A 88 -18.31 -1.59 -12.72
C ALA A 88 -19.66 -1.78 -11.99
N ILE A 89 -19.78 -2.77 -11.11
CA ILE A 89 -21.01 -3.01 -10.32
C ILE A 89 -21.20 -1.88 -9.29
N CYS A 90 -20.11 -1.40 -8.67
CA CYS A 90 -20.16 -0.22 -7.81
C CYS A 90 -20.62 1.00 -8.61
N ALA A 91 -19.99 1.25 -9.77
CA ALA A 91 -20.34 2.39 -10.63
C ALA A 91 -21.83 2.38 -11.04
N TYR A 92 -22.37 1.22 -11.44
CA TYR A 92 -23.80 1.07 -11.75
C TYR A 92 -24.69 1.38 -10.56
N SER A 93 -24.38 0.83 -9.38
CA SER A 93 -25.17 1.06 -8.17
C SER A 93 -25.22 2.56 -7.81
N PHE A 94 -24.10 3.27 -7.96
CA PHE A 94 -24.04 4.72 -7.77
C PHE A 94 -24.88 5.48 -8.79
N GLY A 95 -24.78 5.11 -10.07
CA GLY A 95 -25.62 5.67 -11.12
C GLY A 95 -27.10 5.54 -10.79
N TYR A 96 -27.54 4.35 -10.40
CA TYR A 96 -28.94 4.07 -10.09
C TYR A 96 -29.49 4.95 -8.97
N LYS A 97 -28.72 5.14 -7.90
CA LYS A 97 -29.09 6.08 -6.83
C LYS A 97 -29.24 7.50 -7.35
N ALA A 98 -28.29 7.97 -8.15
CA ALA A 98 -28.37 9.30 -8.75
C ALA A 98 -29.57 9.46 -9.70
N GLY A 99 -29.98 8.37 -10.37
CA GLY A 99 -31.14 8.37 -11.26
C GLY A 99 -32.50 8.45 -10.55
N LEU A 100 -32.62 7.93 -9.33
CA LEU A 100 -33.87 7.93 -8.55
C LEU A 100 -34.37 9.33 -8.16
N GLY A 101 -33.63 10.39 -8.50
CA GLY A 101 -33.95 11.75 -8.09
C GLY A 101 -33.64 12.02 -6.63
N GLY A 102 -32.81 11.16 -5.99
CA GLY A 102 -32.04 11.58 -4.82
C GLY A 102 -31.29 12.82 -5.24
N SER A 103 -31.72 13.96 -4.70
CA SER A 103 -31.14 15.27 -4.98
C SER A 103 -29.62 15.18 -4.90
N GLU A 104 -28.93 16.12 -5.54
CA GLU A 104 -27.52 16.42 -5.25
C GLU A 104 -27.25 16.71 -3.74
N ASN A 105 -28.23 16.53 -2.85
CA ASN A 105 -28.16 16.60 -1.39
C ASN A 105 -28.28 15.23 -0.67
N ASP A 106 -28.32 14.08 -1.37
CA ASP A 106 -27.93 12.79 -0.76
C ASP A 106 -26.39 12.62 -0.75
N PHE A 107 -25.67 13.71 -1.01
CA PHE A 107 -24.33 13.89 -0.45
C PHE A 107 -24.37 13.95 1.08
N ASP A 108 -25.53 14.25 1.70
CA ASP A 108 -25.63 14.41 3.15
C ASP A 108 -25.97 13.13 3.93
N GLU A 109 -26.38 12.04 3.26
CA GLU A 109 -26.35 10.71 3.91
C GLU A 109 -24.94 10.08 3.90
N PHE A 110 -23.99 10.73 3.20
CA PHE A 110 -22.54 10.63 3.43
C PHE A 110 -21.97 11.82 4.22
N SER A 111 -22.78 12.85 4.52
CA SER A 111 -22.43 13.97 5.42
C SER A 111 -23.10 13.87 6.78
N ASN A 112 -23.56 12.68 7.18
CA ASN A 112 -23.76 12.43 8.59
C ASN A 112 -22.37 12.50 9.21
N THR A 113 -21.97 13.70 9.62
CA THR A 113 -20.82 14.00 10.46
C THR A 113 -21.09 13.43 11.86
N ASN A 114 -21.31 12.11 11.95
CA ASN A 114 -20.28 11.41 12.69
C ASN A 114 -19.06 11.67 11.82
N GLU A 115 -18.10 12.46 12.30
CA GLU A 115 -16.78 12.45 11.69
C GLU A 115 -16.45 10.96 11.47
N VAL A 116 -16.65 10.45 10.25
CA VAL A 116 -16.06 9.19 9.85
C VAL A 116 -14.64 9.64 9.73
N ASP A 117 -13.96 9.50 10.87
CA ASP A 117 -12.54 9.70 10.96
C ASP A 117 -11.97 9.03 9.71
N ASP A 118 -11.25 9.75 8.85
CA ASP A 118 -10.62 9.13 7.69
C ASP A 118 -9.62 8.03 8.16
N ASN A 119 -9.27 7.99 9.46
CA ASN A 119 -8.62 6.84 10.10
C ASN A 119 -9.51 5.59 10.23
N GLU A 120 -10.83 5.63 10.04
CA GLU A 120 -11.68 4.43 10.06
C GLU A 120 -11.62 3.63 8.74
N ILE A 121 -11.14 4.23 7.64
CA ILE A 121 -10.94 3.50 6.36
C ILE A 121 -9.74 2.55 6.48
N TYR A 122 -8.71 2.97 7.22
CA TYR A 122 -7.59 2.16 7.64
C TYR A 122 -7.27 2.56 9.07
N GLY A 123 -7.70 1.77 10.05
CA GLY A 123 -7.41 1.97 11.47
C GLY A 123 -5.92 1.76 11.73
N ILE A 124 -5.07 2.66 11.25
CA ILE A 124 -3.62 2.52 11.33
C ILE A 124 -3.12 3.40 12.46
N SER A 125 -2.64 2.76 13.52
CA SER A 125 -1.93 3.44 14.58
C SER A 125 -0.43 3.30 14.36
N THR A 126 0.31 4.39 14.60
CA THR A 126 1.77 4.35 14.62
C THR A 126 2.29 4.82 15.95
N TYR A 127 3.33 4.17 16.46
CA TYR A 127 4.08 4.67 17.61
C TYR A 127 5.58 4.57 17.35
N GLY A 128 6.30 5.59 17.81
CA GLY A 128 7.75 5.64 17.75
C GLY A 128 8.39 4.93 18.94
N THR A 129 9.48 4.23 18.68
CA THR A 129 10.35 3.67 19.71
C THR A 129 11.79 3.69 19.20
N SER A 130 12.74 3.32 20.04
CA SER A 130 14.13 3.14 19.63
C SER A 130 14.67 1.81 20.14
N ALA A 131 15.63 1.27 19.39
CA ALA A 131 16.38 0.10 19.81
C ALA A 131 17.82 0.21 19.35
N GLU A 132 18.73 -0.26 20.19
CA GLU A 132 20.14 -0.40 19.84
C GLU A 132 20.32 -1.31 18.62
N VAL A 133 21.30 -1.01 17.77
CA VAL A 133 21.62 -1.79 16.58
C VAL A 133 21.85 -3.26 16.93
N ILE A 134 22.55 -3.55 18.03
CA ILE A 134 22.78 -4.94 18.47
C ILE A 134 21.47 -5.69 18.77
N THR A 135 20.49 -5.00 19.36
CA THR A 135 19.16 -5.56 19.63
C THR A 135 18.41 -5.83 18.32
N VAL A 136 18.47 -4.90 17.36
CA VAL A 136 17.85 -5.07 16.04
C VAL A 136 18.52 -6.21 15.27
N PHE A 137 19.84 -6.31 15.28
CA PHE A 137 20.60 -7.43 14.69
C PHE A 137 20.15 -8.77 15.27
N ASN A 138 20.05 -8.88 16.60
CA ASN A 138 19.58 -10.10 17.26
C ASN A 138 18.17 -10.51 16.83
N ARG A 139 17.26 -9.54 16.66
CA ARG A 139 15.89 -9.79 16.16
C ARG A 139 15.88 -10.24 14.70
N LEU A 140 16.75 -9.68 13.85
CA LEU A 140 16.94 -10.10 12.46
C LEU A 140 17.53 -11.50 12.35
N ASN A 141 18.45 -11.86 13.26
CA ASN A 141 19.11 -13.17 13.24
C ASN A 141 18.17 -14.30 13.70
N ARG A 142 17.31 -14.01 14.69
CA ARG A 142 16.29 -14.96 15.18
C ARG A 142 15.04 -15.04 14.30
N GLY A 143 14.93 -14.18 13.28
CA GLY A 143 13.76 -14.10 12.40
C GLY A 143 12.52 -13.50 13.07
N THR A 144 12.69 -12.79 14.19
CA THR A 144 11.63 -11.95 14.79
C THR A 144 11.36 -10.74 13.92
N TYR A 145 12.41 -10.15 13.33
CA TYR A 145 12.30 -9.17 12.26
C TYR A 145 12.64 -9.83 10.93
N TYR A 146 11.75 -9.72 9.95
CA TYR A 146 11.93 -10.36 8.65
C TYR A 146 11.54 -9.46 7.49
N VAL A 147 12.13 -9.74 6.33
CA VAL A 147 11.79 -9.11 5.06
C VAL A 147 10.61 -9.90 4.47
N PRO A 148 9.46 -9.26 4.20
CA PRO A 148 8.33 -9.94 3.59
C PRO A 148 8.63 -10.27 2.12
N LYS A 149 8.01 -11.33 1.59
CA LYS A 149 8.32 -11.87 0.25
C LYS A 149 8.07 -10.91 -0.91
N PHE A 150 7.15 -9.96 -0.75
CA PHE A 150 6.81 -8.97 -1.78
C PHE A 150 7.83 -7.83 -1.90
N GLN A 151 8.83 -7.75 -1.00
CA GLN A 151 9.90 -6.77 -1.12
C GLN A 151 10.94 -7.22 -2.14
N ARG A 152 11.48 -6.24 -2.87
CA ARG A 152 12.59 -6.49 -3.81
C ARG A 152 13.81 -7.07 -3.10
N ASP A 153 14.68 -7.71 -3.85
CA ASP A 153 15.94 -8.23 -3.32
C ASP A 153 16.86 -7.12 -2.76
N PHE A 154 17.84 -7.55 -1.99
CA PHE A 154 18.93 -6.68 -1.56
C PHE A 154 19.78 -6.26 -2.78
N VAL A 155 19.88 -4.95 -3.02
CA VAL A 155 20.54 -4.37 -4.21
C VAL A 155 21.66 -3.39 -3.87
N TRP A 156 21.86 -3.05 -2.59
CA TRP A 156 22.94 -2.15 -2.19
C TRP A 156 24.31 -2.77 -2.41
N LYS A 157 25.20 -2.01 -3.05
CA LYS A 157 26.60 -2.40 -3.22
C LYS A 157 27.39 -2.15 -1.93
N ILE A 158 28.57 -2.75 -1.81
CA ILE A 158 29.46 -2.59 -0.65
C ILE A 158 29.68 -1.11 -0.28
N PRO A 159 29.94 -0.17 -1.21
CA PRO A 159 30.13 1.24 -0.83
C PRO A 159 28.90 1.89 -0.15
N GLN A 160 27.68 1.57 -0.61
CA GLN A 160 26.44 2.08 0.00
C GLN A 160 26.23 1.50 1.41
N SER A 161 26.45 0.19 1.53
CA SER A 161 26.40 -0.50 2.83
C SER A 161 27.45 0.04 3.79
N SER A 162 28.66 0.33 3.28
CA SER A 162 29.77 0.87 4.07
C SER A 162 29.50 2.29 4.56
N SER A 163 28.91 3.15 3.71
CA SER A 163 28.51 4.51 4.08
C SER A 163 27.44 4.52 5.19
N LEU A 164 26.51 3.55 5.18
CA LEU A 164 25.58 3.37 6.28
C LEU A 164 26.30 2.99 7.58
N ILE A 165 27.14 1.96 7.56
CA ILE A 165 27.86 1.52 8.77
C ILE A 165 28.73 2.65 9.32
N GLU A 166 29.41 3.39 8.45
CA GLU A 166 30.16 4.58 8.82
C GLU A 166 29.27 5.62 9.50
N SER A 167 28.08 5.92 8.93
CA SER A 167 27.14 6.86 9.52
C SER A 167 26.71 6.46 10.93
N LEU A 168 26.41 5.17 11.15
CA LEU A 168 26.06 4.63 12.46
C LEU A 168 27.23 4.76 13.45
N ILE A 169 28.43 4.34 13.04
CA ILE A 169 29.64 4.48 13.86
C ILE A 169 29.92 5.94 14.17
N MET A 170 29.66 6.86 13.24
CA MET A 170 29.86 8.30 13.42
C MET A 170 28.75 8.99 14.22
N GLN A 171 27.68 8.26 14.59
CA GLN A 171 26.51 8.82 15.29
C GLN A 171 25.77 9.88 14.45
N LEU A 172 25.77 9.70 13.12
CA LEU A 172 25.00 10.54 12.20
C LEU A 172 23.54 10.06 12.16
N PRO A 173 22.57 10.96 12.05
CA PRO A 173 21.16 10.59 11.94
C PRO A 173 20.91 9.85 10.62
N ILE A 174 20.19 8.74 10.69
CA ILE A 174 19.67 8.03 9.52
C ILE A 174 18.14 8.05 9.56
N PRO A 175 17.44 7.83 8.42
CA PRO A 175 15.98 7.78 8.43
C PRO A 175 15.44 6.72 9.41
N ALA A 176 14.19 6.84 9.83
CA ALA A 176 13.57 5.81 10.67
C ALA A 176 13.44 4.48 9.91
N ILE A 177 13.31 3.39 10.67
CA ILE A 177 12.95 2.05 10.17
C ILE A 177 11.47 1.85 10.45
N PHE A 178 10.70 1.40 9.47
CA PHE A 178 9.28 1.12 9.64
C PHE A 178 9.06 -0.38 9.76
N LEU A 179 8.34 -0.81 10.78
CA LEU A 179 8.01 -2.20 11.04
C LEU A 179 6.49 -2.32 11.19
N ALA A 180 5.91 -3.42 10.73
CA ALA A 180 4.55 -3.81 11.08
C ALA A 180 4.56 -5.13 11.83
N LYS A 181 3.62 -5.29 12.76
CA LYS A 181 3.41 -6.57 13.44
C LYS A 181 2.70 -7.54 12.50
N ASP A 182 3.12 -8.79 12.53
CA ASP A 182 2.36 -9.91 11.98
C ASP A 182 1.36 -10.39 13.04
N ASP A 183 0.45 -11.31 12.70
CA ASP A 183 -0.58 -11.88 13.59
C ASP A 183 -0.01 -12.67 14.79
N GLY A 184 1.31 -12.68 14.96
CA GLY A 184 2.03 -13.29 16.08
C GLY A 184 3.07 -12.36 16.71
N GLU A 185 4.15 -12.92 17.23
CA GLU A 185 5.22 -12.15 17.90
C GLU A 185 6.31 -11.60 16.95
N LYS A 186 6.09 -11.71 15.64
CA LYS A 186 7.04 -11.26 14.62
C LYS A 186 6.65 -9.89 14.06
N SER A 187 7.62 -9.24 13.45
CA SER A 187 7.40 -8.00 12.72
C SER A 187 8.07 -8.07 11.36
N TYR A 188 7.36 -7.66 10.33
CA TYR A 188 7.93 -7.51 9.00
C TYR A 188 8.38 -6.07 8.76
N ILE A 189 9.45 -5.95 7.98
CA ILE A 189 10.04 -4.66 7.64
C ILE A 189 9.20 -4.01 6.55
N ILE A 190 8.67 -2.81 6.80
CA ILE A 190 7.99 -1.98 5.80
C ILE A 190 9.05 -1.15 5.07
N ASP A 191 9.87 -0.40 5.80
CA ASP A 191 10.93 0.41 5.21
C ASP A 191 12.25 0.21 5.97
N GLY A 192 13.35 0.34 5.24
CA GLY A 192 14.70 0.14 5.77
C GLY A 192 15.30 -1.23 5.51
N GLN A 193 14.69 -2.05 4.64
CA GLN A 193 15.19 -3.37 4.26
C GLN A 193 16.68 -3.36 3.88
N GLN A 194 17.09 -2.46 3.00
CA GLN A 194 18.49 -2.37 2.54
C GLN A 194 19.43 -1.99 3.70
N ARG A 195 18.96 -1.15 4.62
CA ARG A 195 19.74 -0.72 5.80
C ARG A 195 19.90 -1.86 6.80
N LEU A 196 18.81 -2.51 7.18
CA LEU A 196 18.83 -3.64 8.10
C LEU A 196 19.60 -4.85 7.56
N THR A 197 19.49 -5.11 6.25
CA THR A 197 20.26 -6.17 5.60
C THR A 197 21.75 -5.84 5.60
N SER A 198 22.13 -4.59 5.30
CA SER A 198 23.53 -4.15 5.36
C SER A 198 24.12 -4.29 6.77
N ILE A 199 23.36 -3.92 7.80
CA ILE A 199 23.74 -4.11 9.21
C ILE A 199 23.96 -5.60 9.48
N LYS A 200 22.96 -6.45 9.18
CA LYS A 200 23.04 -7.90 9.41
C LYS A 200 24.29 -8.51 8.75
N ASN A 201 24.50 -8.22 7.47
CA ASN A 201 25.61 -8.76 6.70
C ASN A 201 26.97 -8.28 7.25
N PHE A 202 27.05 -7.05 7.75
CA PHE A 202 28.27 -6.53 8.35
C PHE A 202 28.60 -7.23 9.68
N TYR A 203 27.62 -7.39 10.57
CA TYR A 203 27.79 -8.15 11.82
C TYR A 203 28.20 -9.61 11.57
N ASN A 204 27.68 -10.22 10.50
CA ASN A 204 28.03 -11.56 10.05
C ASN A 204 29.40 -11.64 9.34
N ASN A 205 30.16 -10.54 9.25
CA ASN A 205 31.46 -10.48 8.58
C ASN A 205 31.41 -10.84 7.07
N GLU A 206 30.26 -10.62 6.42
CA GLU A 206 30.03 -10.94 5.00
C GLU A 206 30.74 -9.96 4.05
N PHE A 207 31.06 -8.75 4.51
CA PHE A 207 31.85 -7.78 3.75
C PHE A 207 32.75 -6.96 4.66
N ALA A 208 33.80 -6.37 4.06
CA ALA A 208 34.66 -5.38 4.69
C ALA A 208 34.30 -3.97 4.21
N LEU A 209 34.42 -2.98 5.10
CA LEU A 209 34.08 -1.60 4.77
C LEU A 209 34.95 -1.05 3.63
N LYS A 210 34.34 -0.28 2.73
CA LYS A 210 35.02 0.35 1.60
C LYS A 210 34.56 1.79 1.45
N ASP A 211 35.50 2.66 1.06
CA ASP A 211 35.27 4.08 0.78
C ASP A 211 34.80 4.86 2.04
N THR A 212 35.32 4.47 3.21
CA THR A 212 35.05 5.08 4.53
C THR A 212 36.30 5.77 5.10
N ILE A 213 36.20 6.38 6.29
CA ILE A 213 37.36 6.91 7.01
C ILE A 213 38.44 5.83 7.23
N LYS A 214 39.69 6.30 7.22
CA LYS A 214 40.90 5.47 7.32
C LYS A 214 40.89 4.50 8.51
N ALA A 215 40.26 4.87 9.62
CA ALA A 215 40.28 4.08 10.85
C ALA A 215 39.46 2.76 10.77
N ILE A 216 38.43 2.73 9.92
CA ILE A 216 37.51 1.58 9.77
C ILE A 216 37.54 0.99 8.36
N ASN A 217 38.13 1.70 7.39
CA ASN A 217 38.19 1.24 6.01
C ASN A 217 38.96 -0.08 5.88
N GLY A 218 38.40 -1.02 5.13
CA GLY A 218 38.95 -2.35 4.91
C GLY A 218 38.68 -3.35 6.04
N LYS A 219 38.02 -2.93 7.14
CA LYS A 219 37.72 -3.81 8.28
C LYS A 219 36.34 -4.44 8.17
N LYS A 220 36.23 -5.71 8.59
CA LYS A 220 34.97 -6.37 8.95
C LYS A 220 34.60 -6.06 10.40
N TYR A 221 33.38 -6.42 10.82
CA TYR A 221 32.93 -6.18 12.20
C TYR A 221 33.88 -6.79 13.24
N SER A 222 34.36 -8.02 13.04
CA SER A 222 35.29 -8.69 13.96
C SER A 222 36.63 -7.97 14.11
N GLU A 223 37.02 -7.18 13.11
CA GLU A 223 38.30 -6.48 13.02
C GLU A 223 38.22 -5.03 13.50
N LEU A 224 37.03 -4.53 13.80
CA LEU A 224 36.84 -3.20 14.37
C LEU A 224 37.45 -3.11 15.77
N ASP A 225 38.05 -1.95 16.07
CA ASP A 225 38.48 -1.65 17.42
C ASP A 225 37.24 -1.54 18.32
N GLU A 226 37.35 -1.93 19.60
CA GLU A 226 36.22 -1.99 20.54
C GLU A 226 35.45 -0.67 20.63
N LYS A 227 36.14 0.47 20.53
CA LYS A 227 35.49 1.80 20.46
C LYS A 227 34.46 1.89 19.33
N TYR A 228 34.78 1.37 18.15
CA TYR A 228 33.88 1.45 16.98
C TYR A 228 32.78 0.39 17.06
N LYS A 229 33.05 -0.78 17.63
CA LYS A 229 32.02 -1.79 17.93
C LYS A 229 30.98 -1.21 18.89
N ASN A 230 31.42 -0.64 20.02
CA ASN A 230 30.51 -0.04 21.00
C ASN A 230 29.67 1.07 20.36
N ARG A 231 30.28 1.96 19.58
CA ARG A 231 29.53 3.02 18.87
C ARG A 231 28.51 2.47 17.88
N LEU A 232 28.79 1.34 17.23
CA LEU A 232 27.84 0.70 16.33
C LEU A 232 26.72 0.02 17.13
N ASP A 233 27.09 -0.81 18.11
CA ASP A 233 26.19 -1.62 18.94
C ASP A 233 25.18 -0.74 19.68
N GLU A 234 25.66 0.35 20.31
CA GLU A 234 24.87 1.28 21.13
C GLU A 234 24.09 2.33 20.30
N TYR A 235 24.27 2.39 18.97
CA TYR A 235 23.51 3.33 18.15
C TYR A 235 22.01 3.01 18.25
N ALA A 236 21.21 3.98 18.69
CA ALA A 236 19.77 3.82 18.82
C ALA A 236 19.05 4.11 17.49
N LEU A 237 18.63 3.04 16.80
CA LEU A 237 17.78 3.14 15.61
C LEU A 237 16.39 3.64 16.00
N GLN A 238 15.90 4.64 15.26
CA GLN A 238 14.51 5.08 15.37
C GLN A 238 13.61 4.08 14.64
N LEU A 239 12.67 3.48 15.37
CA LEU A 239 11.73 2.51 14.86
C LEU A 239 10.32 3.10 14.92
N ILE A 240 9.61 3.07 13.80
CA ILE A 240 8.19 3.41 13.74
C ILE A 240 7.43 2.11 13.57
N ILE A 241 6.65 1.76 14.59
CA ILE A 241 5.81 0.56 14.56
C ILE A 241 4.44 0.97 14.02
N VAL A 242 4.00 0.28 12.98
CA VAL A 242 2.71 0.45 12.31
C VAL A 242 1.82 -0.73 12.69
N ASN A 243 0.66 -0.47 13.26
CA ASN A 243 -0.36 -1.49 13.49
C ASN A 243 -1.58 -1.16 12.62
N GLN A 244 -2.15 -2.17 11.97
CA GLN A 244 -3.42 -2.05 11.27
C GLN A 244 -4.51 -2.71 12.13
N GLU A 245 -5.39 -1.90 12.66
CA GLU A 245 -6.50 -2.29 13.55
C GLU A 245 -7.75 -2.64 12.73
N LYS A 246 -7.99 -1.97 11.59
CA LYS A 246 -9.09 -2.24 10.64
C LYS A 246 -8.77 -1.75 9.22
N PRO A 247 -9.43 -2.28 8.18
CA PRO A 247 -9.99 -3.64 8.15
C PRO A 247 -8.86 -4.67 8.24
N ASP A 248 -9.18 -5.88 8.69
CA ASP A 248 -8.30 -7.04 8.61
C ASP A 248 -8.33 -7.58 7.16
N ASP A 249 -7.73 -6.81 6.25
CA ASP A 249 -7.78 -7.04 4.80
C ASP A 249 -6.52 -7.77 4.27
N ASN A 250 -5.89 -8.62 5.10
CA ASN A 250 -4.57 -9.21 4.84
C ASN A 250 -3.44 -8.17 4.67
N ASN A 251 -3.44 -7.10 5.47
CA ASN A 251 -2.40 -6.04 5.47
C ASN A 251 -2.34 -5.16 4.20
N ASP A 252 -3.43 -5.03 3.44
CA ASP A 252 -3.52 -4.21 2.22
C ASP A 252 -3.34 -2.71 2.54
N GLY A 253 -3.75 -2.28 3.74
CA GLY A 253 -3.49 -0.93 4.29
C GLY A 253 -2.02 -0.64 4.51
N ILE A 254 -1.28 -1.59 5.10
CA ILE A 254 0.17 -1.47 5.30
C ILE A 254 0.92 -1.47 3.96
N TYR A 255 0.43 -2.22 2.96
CA TYR A 255 0.98 -2.16 1.61
C TYR A 255 0.84 -0.77 0.96
N LYS A 256 -0.27 -0.06 1.20
CA LYS A 256 -0.43 1.33 0.73
C LYS A 256 0.52 2.30 1.42
N ILE A 257 0.82 2.08 2.70
CA ILE A 257 1.86 2.85 3.42
C ILE A 257 3.23 2.58 2.80
N PHE A 258 3.56 1.31 2.57
CA PHE A 258 4.78 0.90 1.90
C PHE A 258 4.94 1.59 0.55
N GLU A 259 3.90 1.55 -0.28
CA GLU A 259 3.90 2.17 -1.60
C GLU A 259 4.16 3.68 -1.48
N ARG A 260 3.43 4.40 -0.61
CA ARG A 260 3.59 5.85 -0.45
C ARG A 260 4.95 6.27 0.09
N ILE A 261 5.50 5.55 1.07
CA ILE A 261 6.83 5.83 1.63
C ILE A 261 7.91 5.64 0.55
N ASN A 262 7.79 4.61 -0.30
CA ASN A 262 8.82 4.25 -1.26
C ASN A 262 8.64 4.90 -2.66
N THR A 263 7.42 5.31 -3.05
CA THR A 263 7.15 5.90 -4.38
C THR A 263 7.26 7.42 -4.43
N ALA A 264 7.36 8.11 -3.29
CA ALA A 264 7.56 9.56 -3.26
C ALA A 264 8.91 10.03 -3.87
N GLY A 265 9.84 9.11 -4.17
CA GLY A 265 11.14 9.44 -4.78
C GLY A 265 11.39 8.87 -6.18
N THR A 266 10.79 7.75 -6.58
CA THR A 266 10.90 7.18 -7.94
C THR A 266 9.85 6.09 -8.14
N LYS A 267 9.21 6.02 -9.33
CA LYS A 267 8.24 4.96 -9.65
C LYS A 267 8.93 3.59 -9.60
N LEU A 268 8.39 2.68 -8.79
CA LEU A 268 8.72 1.25 -8.86
C LEU A 268 8.39 0.73 -10.26
N SER A 269 9.25 -0.14 -10.77
CA SER A 269 9.06 -0.77 -12.07
C SER A 269 7.86 -1.74 -12.03
N PRO A 270 7.14 -1.93 -13.15
CA PRO A 270 6.01 -2.86 -13.22
C PRO A 270 6.32 -4.32 -12.83
N GLN A 271 7.61 -4.69 -12.83
CA GLN A 271 8.11 -6.01 -12.42
C GLN A 271 8.21 -6.16 -10.90
N GLU A 272 8.41 -5.06 -10.18
CA GLU A 272 8.43 -4.99 -8.71
C GLU A 272 7.01 -5.01 -8.09
N ILE A 273 5.97 -4.84 -8.91
CA ILE A 273 4.55 -4.85 -8.49
C ILE A 273 3.91 -6.25 -8.63
N ARG A 274 4.61 -7.21 -9.26
CA ARG A 274 4.02 -8.48 -9.74
C ARG A 274 4.70 -9.77 -9.25
N SER A 275 5.59 -9.70 -8.26
CA SER A 275 6.30 -10.90 -7.74
C SER A 275 5.97 -11.19 -6.29
#